data_AF-A0A6L9YSJ5-F1
#
_entry.id   AF-A0A6L9YSJ5-F1
#
_cell.length_a   1.000
_cell.length_b   1.000
_cell.length_c   1.000
_cell.angle_alpha   90.00
_cell.angle_beta   90.00
_cell.angle_gamma   90.00
#
_symmetry.space_group_name_H-M   'P 1'
#
loop_
_entity.id
_entity.type
_entity.pdbx_description
1 polymer ?
#
loop_
_entity_poly.entity_id
_entity_poly.type
_entity_poly.pdbx_seq_one_letter_code
_entity_poly.pdbx_strand_id
1 'polypeptide(L)'
;MSNLKKWKPKPTKRIYIPKSNGKQRPLGIPSITDRCIQAITKNALEPAWEAQFEATSYGFRPGRGTHDARQRIFLNINGERNKKWWVVEADIKGCFDNIAHQPLMETIGNFPARRLIQEWLKAGYVNKNTFHPTEMGTPQGGIISPLLANIALHGLEKELGITYRKEKTKKGEDSWRNKSNRTLVRFADDFVILTESEEDATNAKVITEKWLAKKGLNLSEKKTKITHLLEGFDFLGWNFRKYKTTTRKKGYITLIKPSNKSLKGIKKKIKWEFAKLKGASVQQLIWKLQPIIRGWTNYHNGVVAKETFNKLNDYISWKLVRWCKRRYPKKDWKWIKEKHFGCFCPGREDKQVFGSKEQYLDKAPWTKITRHTLVTYDYSPDNPNLQEYWRKRKERQSKKTAEGRLPKGRNKIALRQKYKCPYCRQQLGDYDRVHLHHIVPKEHGGQDKYNNLVYVHEECHRTIHALGATKPEIQTRLYFGIKTPPKNRIQKPKGTKPGNKEKSCTK
;
A
#
# COMPACT_ATOMS: atom_id res chain seq x y z
N MET A 1 18.90 25.69 18.75
CA MET A 1 17.44 25.76 19.06
C MET A 1 16.88 27.18 19.17
N SER A 2 17.70 28.24 19.28
CA SER A 2 17.28 29.65 19.39
C SER A 2 16.40 30.17 18.24
N ASN A 3 16.62 29.70 17.00
CA ASN A 3 15.85 30.14 15.83
C ASN A 3 14.40 29.60 15.76
N LEU A 4 14.09 28.44 16.35
CA LEU A 4 12.72 27.89 16.31
C LEU A 4 11.76 28.70 17.19
N LYS A 5 12.24 29.28 18.30
CA LYS A 5 11.45 30.16 19.17
C LYS A 5 11.08 31.49 18.51
N LYS A 6 11.78 31.90 17.45
CA LYS A 6 11.51 33.15 16.71
C LYS A 6 10.74 32.92 15.40
N TRP A 7 10.55 31.68 14.97
CA TRP A 7 9.85 31.39 13.73
C TRP A 7 8.38 31.77 13.83
N LYS A 8 7.87 32.50 12.82
CA LYS A 8 6.45 32.79 12.65
C LYS A 8 5.94 32.04 11.41
N PRO A 9 4.99 31.12 11.57
CA PRO A 9 4.39 30.42 10.45
C PRO A 9 3.77 31.33 9.39
N LYS A 10 3.91 30.96 8.13
CA LYS A 10 3.23 31.63 7.01
C LYS A 10 1.86 30.98 6.75
N PRO A 11 0.88 31.74 6.22
CA PRO A 11 -0.40 31.17 5.81
C PRO A 11 -0.21 30.11 4.72
N THR A 12 -1.06 29.08 4.75
CA THR A 12 -0.99 28.00 3.76
C THR A 12 -1.61 28.41 2.41
N LYS A 13 -1.08 27.90 1.30
CA LYS A 13 -1.68 28.10 -0.03
C LYS A 13 -2.85 27.15 -0.24
N ARG A 14 -4.04 27.68 -0.50
CA ARG A 14 -5.26 26.88 -0.74
C ARG A 14 -5.28 26.32 -2.17
N ILE A 15 -5.44 25.00 -2.30
CA ILE A 15 -5.63 24.31 -3.59
C ILE A 15 -6.81 23.34 -3.47
N TYR A 16 -7.59 23.20 -4.54
CA TYR A 16 -8.76 22.31 -4.58
C TYR A 16 -8.48 21.05 -5.39
N ILE A 17 -8.71 19.88 -4.77
CA ILE A 17 -8.64 18.58 -5.44
C ILE A 17 -10.06 18.05 -5.68
N PRO A 18 -10.39 17.58 -6.89
CA PRO A 18 -11.71 17.00 -7.17
C PRO A 18 -11.94 15.70 -6.36
N LYS A 19 -13.09 15.60 -5.69
CA LYS A 19 -13.57 14.36 -5.08
C LYS A 19 -14.38 13.56 -6.10
N SER A 20 -14.53 12.26 -5.83
CA SER A 20 -15.32 11.36 -6.66
C SER A 20 -16.82 11.69 -6.73
N ASN A 21 -17.33 12.50 -5.79
CA ASN A 21 -18.71 12.96 -5.71
C ASN A 21 -18.94 14.34 -6.33
N GLY A 22 -17.99 14.86 -7.12
CA GLY A 22 -18.09 16.17 -7.77
C GLY A 22 -17.75 17.37 -6.87
N LYS A 23 -17.75 17.20 -5.54
CA LYS A 23 -17.29 18.24 -4.61
C LYS A 23 -15.77 18.41 -4.67
N GLN A 24 -15.26 19.53 -4.21
CA GLN A 24 -13.81 19.75 -4.08
C GLN A 24 -13.34 19.50 -2.64
N ARG A 25 -12.11 19.01 -2.49
CA ARG A 25 -11.39 18.91 -1.21
C ARG A 25 -10.39 20.07 -1.16
N PRO A 26 -10.52 21.00 -0.20
CA PRO A 26 -9.49 21.99 -0.01
C PRO A 26 -8.23 21.35 0.59
N LEU A 27 -7.07 21.76 0.12
CA LEU A 27 -5.77 21.49 0.70
C LEU A 27 -5.08 22.81 1.04
N GLY A 28 -4.42 22.87 2.18
CA GLY A 28 -3.50 23.94 2.55
C GLY A 28 -2.07 23.45 2.41
N ILE A 29 -1.33 23.99 1.45
CA ILE A 29 0.08 23.67 1.23
C ILE A 29 0.94 24.70 1.98
N PRO A 30 1.68 24.31 3.03
CA PRO A 30 2.59 25.21 3.73
C PRO A 30 3.82 25.55 2.88
N SER A 31 4.56 26.57 3.28
CA SER A 31 5.86 26.90 2.69
C SER A 31 6.84 25.72 2.83
N ILE A 32 7.92 25.68 2.03
CA ILE A 32 8.95 24.64 2.17
C ILE A 32 9.55 24.67 3.57
N THR A 33 9.88 25.85 4.08
CA THR A 33 10.47 26.01 5.42
C THR A 33 9.50 25.55 6.51
N ASP A 34 8.22 25.91 6.43
CA ASP A 34 7.21 25.41 7.38
C ASP A 34 7.09 23.89 7.31
N ARG A 35 7.16 23.28 6.13
CA ARG A 35 7.17 21.82 5.98
C ARG A 35 8.39 21.19 6.67
N CYS A 36 9.59 21.75 6.48
CA CYS A 36 10.79 21.26 7.15
C CYS A 36 10.66 21.33 8.68
N ILE A 37 10.17 22.44 9.22
CA ILE A 37 10.00 22.61 10.66
C ILE A 37 8.88 21.69 11.19
N GLN A 38 7.75 21.56 10.47
CA GLN A 38 6.69 20.61 10.80
C GLN A 38 7.20 19.17 10.81
N ALA A 39 8.12 18.79 9.90
CA ALA A 39 8.72 17.46 9.88
C ALA A 39 9.60 17.22 11.12
N ILE A 40 10.43 18.22 11.51
CA ILE A 40 11.23 18.15 12.74
C ILE A 40 10.32 17.99 13.96
N THR A 41 9.28 18.83 14.06
CA THR A 41 8.33 18.78 15.17
C THR A 41 7.56 17.46 15.20
N LYS A 42 7.13 16.93 14.05
CA LYS A 42 6.48 15.62 13.92
C LYS A 42 7.41 14.51 14.42
N ASN A 43 8.66 14.48 13.97
CA ASN A 43 9.62 13.43 14.34
C ASN A 43 9.94 13.42 15.84
N ALA A 44 9.81 14.57 16.52
CA ALA A 44 9.95 14.66 17.97
C ALA A 44 8.67 14.25 18.72
N LEU A 45 7.49 14.61 18.20
CA LEU A 45 6.20 14.38 18.86
C LEU A 45 5.64 12.96 18.63
N GLU A 46 5.85 12.39 17.44
CA GLU A 46 5.28 11.11 17.02
C GLU A 46 5.69 9.94 17.92
N PRO A 47 6.97 9.75 18.31
CA PRO A 47 7.36 8.60 19.15
C PRO A 47 6.71 8.63 20.54
N ALA A 48 6.58 9.81 21.15
CA ALA A 48 5.96 9.98 22.46
C ALA A 48 4.46 9.62 22.43
N TRP A 49 3.77 9.95 21.33
CA TRP A 49 2.37 9.61 21.12
C TRP A 49 2.17 8.17 20.65
N GLU A 50 3.07 7.62 19.85
CA GLU A 50 3.00 6.22 19.42
C GLU A 50 3.05 5.24 20.60
N ALA A 51 3.73 5.61 21.69
CA ALA A 51 3.73 4.85 22.95
C ALA A 51 2.38 4.87 23.69
N GLN A 52 1.50 5.83 23.39
CA GLN A 52 0.22 6.04 24.07
C GLN A 52 -0.99 5.69 23.18
N PHE A 53 -0.83 5.77 21.86
CA PHE A 53 -1.94 5.60 20.94
C PHE A 53 -2.59 4.23 21.01
N GLU A 54 -3.92 4.25 21.05
CA GLU A 54 -4.83 3.11 20.99
C GLU A 54 -4.43 2.11 19.90
N ALA A 55 -4.40 0.82 20.26
CA ALA A 55 -3.97 -0.26 19.38
C ALA A 55 -4.90 -0.48 18.17
N THR A 56 -6.12 0.06 18.21
CA THR A 56 -7.12 -0.01 17.13
C THR A 56 -7.17 1.24 16.25
N SER A 57 -6.30 2.22 16.50
CA SER A 57 -6.04 3.32 15.57
C SER A 57 -4.94 2.94 14.59
N TYR A 58 -5.23 3.05 13.29
CA TYR A 58 -4.35 2.59 12.22
C TYR A 58 -3.94 3.67 11.22
N GLY A 59 -4.79 4.67 10.98
CA GLY A 59 -4.55 5.69 9.94
C GLY A 59 -3.35 6.57 10.28
N PHE A 60 -2.50 6.85 9.29
CA PHE A 60 -1.34 7.76 9.41
C PHE A 60 -0.30 7.39 10.49
N ARG A 61 -0.26 6.14 10.95
CA ARG A 61 0.69 5.67 11.96
C ARG A 61 1.80 4.82 11.34
N PRO A 62 3.05 4.92 11.83
CA PRO A 62 4.16 4.11 11.33
C PRO A 62 3.91 2.61 11.54
N GLY A 63 4.20 1.82 10.51
CA GLY A 63 4.07 0.35 10.56
C GLY A 63 2.63 -0.20 10.57
N ARG A 64 1.61 0.67 10.57
CA ARG A 64 0.18 0.32 10.58
C ARG A 64 -0.50 0.79 9.29
N GLY A 65 -1.39 -0.04 8.74
CA GLY A 65 -2.09 0.29 7.50
C GLY A 65 -3.52 -0.23 7.42
N THR A 66 -4.16 0.01 6.27
CA THR A 66 -5.56 -0.42 6.04
C THR A 66 -5.75 -1.94 6.18
N HIS A 67 -4.71 -2.71 5.87
CA HIS A 67 -4.71 -4.16 6.03
C HIS A 67 -4.76 -4.60 7.50
N ASP A 68 -4.16 -3.81 8.41
CA ASP A 68 -4.23 -4.06 9.85
C ASP A 68 -5.66 -3.81 10.37
N ALA A 69 -6.26 -2.67 10.02
CA ALA A 69 -7.65 -2.35 10.36
C ALA A 69 -8.61 -3.46 9.89
N ARG A 70 -8.48 -3.89 8.62
CA ARG A 70 -9.25 -5.01 8.08
C ARG A 70 -9.05 -6.31 8.85
N GLN A 71 -7.80 -6.65 9.18
CA GLN A 71 -7.50 -7.88 9.91
C GLN A 71 -8.06 -7.82 11.34
N ARG A 72 -8.05 -6.65 11.98
CA ARG A 72 -8.67 -6.44 13.30
C ARG A 72 -10.18 -6.65 13.25
N ILE A 73 -10.87 -6.09 12.25
CA ILE A 73 -12.31 -6.33 12.05
C ILE A 73 -12.53 -7.83 11.87
N PHE A 74 -11.79 -8.48 10.97
CA PHE A 74 -11.93 -9.92 10.71
C PHE A 74 -11.84 -10.74 12.00
N LEU A 75 -10.82 -10.51 12.83
CA LEU A 75 -10.65 -11.24 14.09
C LEU A 75 -11.79 -10.99 15.09
N ASN A 76 -12.46 -9.84 15.01
CA ASN A 76 -13.57 -9.45 15.88
C ASN A 76 -14.96 -9.74 15.30
N ILE A 77 -15.08 -10.27 14.08
CA ILE A 77 -16.37 -10.77 13.56
C ILE A 77 -16.34 -12.25 13.19
N ASN A 78 -15.14 -12.83 13.00
CA ASN A 78 -14.94 -14.23 12.64
C ASN A 78 -14.90 -15.12 13.89
N GLY A 79 -15.25 -16.39 13.70
CA GLY A 79 -15.20 -17.42 14.73
C GLY A 79 -16.56 -17.72 15.38
N GLU A 80 -16.72 -18.95 15.86
CA GLU A 80 -18.01 -19.48 16.33
C GLU A 80 -18.47 -18.90 17.67
N ARG A 81 -17.51 -18.42 18.48
CA ARG A 81 -17.75 -17.77 19.77
C ARG A 81 -17.97 -16.26 19.64
N ASN A 82 -18.01 -15.74 18.43
CA ASN A 82 -18.15 -14.31 18.19
C ASN A 82 -19.60 -13.86 18.32
N LYS A 83 -19.84 -12.90 19.21
CA LYS A 83 -21.16 -12.34 19.51
C LYS A 83 -21.39 -10.95 18.90
N LYS A 84 -20.40 -10.35 18.25
CA LYS A 84 -20.52 -9.02 17.64
C LYS A 84 -21.22 -9.14 16.28
N TRP A 85 -22.44 -8.65 16.20
CA TRP A 85 -23.33 -8.78 15.04
C TRP A 85 -23.75 -7.44 14.44
N TRP A 86 -23.64 -6.37 15.22
CA TRP A 86 -24.03 -5.02 14.82
C TRP A 86 -22.80 -4.13 14.67
N VAL A 87 -22.88 -3.20 13.72
CA VAL A 87 -21.78 -2.33 13.35
C VAL A 87 -22.29 -0.90 13.25
N VAL A 88 -21.69 0.00 14.01
CA VAL A 88 -21.81 1.44 13.79
C VAL A 88 -20.76 1.84 12.76
N GLU A 89 -21.18 2.11 11.54
CA GLU A 89 -20.36 2.76 10.50
C GLU A 89 -20.35 4.25 10.79
N ALA A 90 -19.22 4.83 11.18
CA ALA A 90 -19.13 6.23 11.59
C ALA A 90 -18.11 7.02 10.74
N ASP A 91 -18.53 8.19 10.27
CA ASP A 91 -17.72 9.13 9.49
C ASP A 91 -17.84 10.52 10.13
N ILE A 92 -16.70 11.17 10.38
CA ILE A 92 -16.65 12.51 10.98
C ILE A 92 -16.84 13.58 9.91
N LYS A 93 -17.81 14.49 10.11
CA LYS A 93 -18.06 15.61 9.20
C LYS A 93 -16.90 16.60 9.24
N GLY A 94 -16.10 16.63 8.19
CA GLY A 94 -15.04 17.62 8.02
C GLY A 94 -13.97 17.54 9.11
N CYS A 95 -13.49 16.33 9.43
CA CYS A 95 -12.58 16.09 10.55
C CYS A 95 -11.40 17.08 10.60
N PHE A 96 -10.67 17.28 9.49
CA PHE A 96 -9.53 18.19 9.47
C PHE A 96 -9.94 19.67 9.57
N ASP A 97 -11.13 20.04 9.12
CA ASP A 97 -11.58 21.43 9.08
C ASP A 97 -12.19 21.90 10.42
N ASN A 98 -12.67 20.96 11.26
CA ASN A 98 -13.50 21.27 12.44
C ASN A 98 -12.85 20.96 13.79
N ILE A 99 -11.63 20.40 13.84
CA ILE A 99 -10.97 20.11 15.14
C ILE A 99 -10.83 21.41 15.96
N ALA A 100 -11.40 21.43 17.17
CA ALA A 100 -11.24 22.56 18.07
C ALA A 100 -9.79 22.67 18.56
N HIS A 101 -9.22 23.88 18.50
CA HIS A 101 -7.82 24.09 18.88
C HIS A 101 -7.58 23.90 20.38
N GLN A 102 -8.44 24.45 21.24
CA GLN A 102 -8.26 24.38 22.71
C GLN A 102 -8.13 22.94 23.23
N PRO A 103 -9.11 22.04 22.99
CA PRO A 103 -9.01 20.64 23.44
C PRO A 103 -7.81 19.89 22.86
N LEU A 104 -7.43 20.18 21.61
CA LEU A 104 -6.24 19.61 21.00
C LEU A 104 -4.96 20.08 21.71
N MET A 105 -4.84 21.38 21.98
CA MET A 105 -3.68 21.94 22.66
C MET A 105 -3.57 21.41 24.10
N GLU A 106 -4.68 21.30 24.83
CA GLU A 106 -4.73 20.64 26.14
C GLU A 106 -4.21 19.21 26.07
N THR A 107 -4.70 18.42 25.12
CA THR A 107 -4.29 17.03 24.91
C THR A 107 -2.78 16.91 24.61
N ILE A 108 -2.19 17.85 23.86
CA ILE A 108 -0.75 17.87 23.56
C ILE A 108 0.11 18.10 24.83
N GLY A 109 -0.44 18.73 25.87
CA GLY A 109 0.30 18.98 27.11
C GLY A 109 1.53 19.89 26.91
N ASN A 110 2.56 19.70 27.74
CA ASN A 110 3.72 20.61 27.84
C ASN A 110 4.83 20.35 26.81
N PHE A 111 4.47 20.01 25.57
CA PHE A 111 5.45 19.76 24.52
C PHE A 111 6.26 21.03 24.15
N PRO A 112 7.60 20.99 24.01
CA PRO A 112 8.42 22.19 23.80
C PRO A 112 8.03 23.06 22.60
N ALA A 113 7.50 22.46 21.53
CA ALA A 113 7.03 23.19 20.34
C ALA A 113 5.50 23.41 20.32
N ARG A 114 4.81 23.29 21.47
CA ARG A 114 3.35 23.52 21.61
C ARG A 114 2.93 24.88 21.03
N ARG A 115 3.67 25.95 21.33
CA ARG A 115 3.38 27.30 20.82
C ARG A 115 3.40 27.35 19.29
N LEU A 116 4.40 26.72 18.67
CA LEU A 116 4.54 26.68 17.22
C LEU A 116 3.40 25.88 16.56
N ILE A 117 2.95 24.81 17.20
CA ILE A 117 1.76 24.06 16.76
C ILE A 117 0.53 24.97 16.79
N GLN A 118 0.33 25.72 17.87
CA GLN A 118 -0.79 26.66 17.99
C GLN A 118 -0.74 27.76 16.91
N GLU A 119 0.45 28.30 16.65
CA GLU A 119 0.66 29.29 15.58
C GLU A 119 0.35 28.70 14.20
N TRP A 120 0.75 27.46 13.89
CA TRP A 120 0.39 26.80 12.63
C TRP A 120 -1.13 26.61 12.47
N LEU A 121 -1.83 26.27 13.54
CA LEU A 121 -3.28 26.11 13.53
C LEU A 121 -4.00 27.44 13.26
N LYS A 122 -3.45 28.56 13.74
CA LYS A 122 -3.99 29.91 13.57
C LYS A 122 -3.44 30.69 12.37
N ALA A 123 -2.46 30.15 11.65
CA ALA A 123 -1.73 30.86 10.58
C ALA A 123 -2.60 31.27 9.37
N GLY A 124 -3.83 30.77 9.26
CA GLY A 124 -4.72 31.09 8.15
C GLY A 124 -4.34 30.41 6.84
N TYR A 125 -5.01 30.82 5.77
CA TYR A 125 -4.71 30.38 4.41
C TYR A 125 -4.93 31.50 3.40
N VAL A 126 -4.21 31.43 2.28
CA VAL A 126 -4.38 32.32 1.13
C VAL A 126 -5.11 31.57 0.03
N ASN A 127 -6.22 32.13 -0.46
CA ASN A 127 -6.99 31.62 -1.58
C ASN A 127 -7.20 32.74 -2.61
N LYS A 128 -6.84 32.52 -3.88
CA LYS A 128 -6.93 33.53 -4.95
C LYS A 128 -6.38 34.92 -4.54
N ASN A 129 -5.21 34.92 -3.87
CA ASN A 129 -4.54 36.11 -3.33
C ASN A 129 -5.26 36.84 -2.18
N THR A 130 -6.33 36.27 -1.63
CA THR A 130 -7.02 36.78 -0.44
C THR A 130 -6.63 35.95 0.79
N PHE A 131 -6.29 36.63 1.88
CA PHE A 131 -6.01 35.99 3.16
C PHE A 131 -7.31 35.68 3.91
N HIS A 132 -7.38 34.50 4.52
CA HIS A 132 -8.48 34.07 5.36
C HIS A 132 -7.94 33.54 6.69
N PRO A 133 -8.47 33.99 7.84
CA PRO A 133 -8.10 33.44 9.14
C PRO A 133 -8.61 32.00 9.31
N THR A 134 -7.97 31.24 10.20
CA THR A 134 -8.39 29.89 10.57
C THR A 134 -8.72 29.85 12.06
N GLU A 135 -10.00 29.67 12.38
CA GLU A 135 -10.47 29.59 13.78
C GLU A 135 -10.53 28.15 14.30
N MET A 136 -10.70 27.17 13.42
CA MET A 136 -10.80 25.76 13.74
C MET A 136 -10.10 24.89 12.69
N GLY A 137 -9.83 23.65 13.06
CA GLY A 137 -9.22 22.65 12.18
C GLY A 137 -7.71 22.72 12.10
N THR A 138 -7.14 21.76 11.39
CA THR A 138 -5.73 21.65 11.07
C THR A 138 -5.56 21.62 9.54
N PRO A 139 -4.63 22.40 8.96
CA PRO A 139 -4.54 22.54 7.51
C PRO A 139 -4.24 21.20 6.84
N GLN A 140 -5.17 20.75 5.99
CA GLN A 140 -5.04 19.50 5.25
C GLN A 140 -3.94 19.66 4.18
N GLY A 141 -2.74 19.12 4.46
CA GLY A 141 -1.56 19.30 3.60
C GLY A 141 -0.30 19.67 4.39
N GLY A 142 -0.43 20.05 5.66
CA GLY A 142 0.69 20.08 6.61
C GLY A 142 1.23 18.67 6.92
N ILE A 143 2.53 18.58 7.16
CA ILE A 143 3.20 17.31 7.47
C ILE A 143 2.77 16.77 8.83
N ILE A 144 2.58 17.66 9.81
CA ILE A 144 2.19 17.32 11.18
C ILE A 144 0.67 17.11 11.34
N SER A 145 -0.16 17.63 10.43
CA SER A 145 -1.62 17.62 10.54
C SER A 145 -2.23 16.22 10.74
N PRO A 146 -1.77 15.15 10.06
CA PRO A 146 -2.28 13.79 10.31
C PRO A 146 -2.01 13.28 11.73
N LEU A 147 -0.85 13.62 12.30
CA LEU A 147 -0.52 13.30 13.69
C LEU A 147 -1.44 14.06 14.65
N LEU A 148 -1.64 15.36 14.44
CA LEU A 148 -2.54 16.18 15.25
C LEU A 148 -3.98 15.66 15.22
N ALA A 149 -4.47 15.21 14.06
CA ALA A 149 -5.79 14.59 13.95
C ALA A 149 -5.88 13.28 14.75
N ASN A 150 -4.80 12.47 14.76
CA ASN A 150 -4.77 11.26 15.58
C ASN A 150 -4.72 11.55 17.08
N ILE A 151 -4.00 12.60 17.50
CA ILE A 151 -3.96 13.09 18.89
C ILE A 151 -5.35 13.58 19.30
N ALA A 152 -6.00 14.40 18.46
CA ALA A 152 -7.35 14.89 18.71
C ALA A 152 -8.32 13.71 18.93
N LEU A 153 -8.21 12.66 18.11
CA LEU A 153 -9.09 11.48 18.16
C LEU A 153 -8.61 10.36 19.11
N HIS A 154 -7.62 10.62 19.96
CA HIS A 154 -7.20 9.66 20.97
C HIS A 154 -8.13 9.68 22.19
N GLY A 155 -8.45 8.50 22.73
CA GLY A 155 -9.24 8.32 23.95
C GLY A 155 -10.67 7.79 23.72
N LEU A 156 -11.05 7.52 22.47
CA LEU A 156 -12.37 7.00 22.14
C LEU A 156 -12.57 5.55 22.64
N GLU A 157 -11.51 4.73 22.69
CA GLU A 157 -11.60 3.38 23.26
C GLU A 157 -11.96 3.42 24.74
N LYS A 158 -11.37 4.37 25.47
CA LYS A 158 -11.63 4.57 26.90
C LYS A 158 -13.08 5.01 27.13
N GLU A 159 -13.57 5.97 26.35
CA GLU A 159 -14.96 6.44 26.45
C GLU A 159 -15.96 5.32 26.13
N LEU A 160 -15.63 4.43 25.20
CA LEU A 160 -16.46 3.28 24.85
C LEU A 160 -16.36 2.10 25.84
N GLY A 161 -15.53 2.20 26.90
CA GLY A 161 -15.34 1.15 27.89
C GLY A 161 -14.62 -0.10 27.35
N ILE A 162 -13.75 0.07 26.36
CA ILE A 162 -13.05 -1.05 25.73
C ILE A 162 -11.81 -1.41 26.57
N THR A 163 -11.71 -2.70 26.95
CA THR A 163 -10.60 -3.21 27.76
C THR A 163 -9.96 -4.44 27.13
N TYR A 164 -8.65 -4.58 27.35
CA TYR A 164 -7.84 -5.66 26.80
C TYR A 164 -7.15 -6.46 27.91
N ARG A 165 -7.08 -7.78 27.74
CA ARG A 165 -6.27 -8.67 28.59
C ARG A 165 -5.07 -9.16 27.80
N LYS A 166 -3.88 -9.00 28.38
CA LYS A 166 -2.66 -9.63 27.87
C LYS A 166 -2.72 -11.14 28.13
N GLU A 167 -2.42 -11.92 27.09
CA GLU A 167 -2.38 -13.37 27.10
C GLU A 167 -1.16 -13.84 26.29
N LYS A 168 -0.71 -15.06 26.51
CA LYS A 168 0.32 -15.69 25.67
C LYS A 168 -0.34 -16.60 24.64
N THR A 169 0.13 -16.56 23.41
CA THR A 169 -0.23 -17.57 22.42
C THR A 169 0.38 -18.92 22.79
N LYS A 170 -0.09 -20.01 22.16
CA LYS A 170 0.52 -21.34 22.29
C LYS A 170 2.03 -21.38 21.96
N LYS A 171 2.54 -20.37 21.25
CA LYS A 171 3.95 -20.24 20.85
C LYS A 171 4.75 -19.31 21.79
N GLY A 172 4.18 -18.88 22.91
CA GLY A 172 4.81 -17.96 23.85
C GLY A 172 4.84 -16.48 23.41
N GLU A 173 4.27 -16.16 22.24
CA GLU A 173 4.18 -14.78 21.75
C GLU A 173 3.08 -13.99 22.47
N ASP A 174 3.29 -12.69 22.66
CA ASP A 174 2.28 -11.82 23.29
C ASP A 174 1.04 -11.65 22.41
N SER A 175 -0.13 -11.71 23.04
CA SER A 175 -1.45 -11.50 22.44
C SER A 175 -2.34 -10.68 23.35
N TRP A 176 -3.28 -9.93 22.77
CA TRP A 176 -4.24 -9.13 23.51
C TRP A 176 -5.64 -9.49 23.07
N ARG A 177 -6.44 -9.95 24.03
CA ARG A 177 -7.84 -10.30 23.83
C ARG A 177 -8.73 -9.15 24.30
N ASN A 178 -9.64 -8.73 23.44
CA ASN A 178 -10.68 -7.78 23.81
C ASN A 178 -11.69 -8.48 24.75
N LYS A 179 -11.89 -7.92 25.94
CA LYS A 179 -12.87 -8.40 26.94
C LYS A 179 -14.23 -7.74 26.82
N SER A 180 -14.31 -6.60 26.14
CA SER A 180 -15.53 -5.82 26.02
C SER A 180 -16.43 -6.31 24.88
N ASN A 181 -17.73 -6.07 25.05
CA ASN A 181 -18.77 -6.31 24.05
C ASN A 181 -18.64 -5.39 22.83
N ARG A 182 -17.86 -4.31 22.96
CA ARG A 182 -17.57 -3.34 21.91
C ARG A 182 -16.18 -3.54 21.31
N THR A 183 -15.97 -3.17 20.05
CA THR A 183 -14.65 -3.08 19.42
C THR A 183 -14.60 -1.89 18.50
N LEU A 184 -13.69 -0.96 18.78
CA LEU A 184 -13.37 0.13 17.87
C LEU A 184 -12.35 -0.34 16.83
N VAL A 185 -12.52 0.10 15.59
CA VAL A 185 -11.47 0.05 14.56
C VAL A 185 -11.49 1.39 13.84
N ARG A 186 -10.41 2.16 13.99
CA ARG A 186 -10.30 3.51 13.44
C ARG A 186 -9.20 3.63 12.40
N PHE A 187 -9.53 4.21 11.25
CA PHE A 187 -8.57 4.59 10.23
C PHE A 187 -8.74 6.08 9.91
N ALA A 188 -7.93 6.90 10.58
CA ALA A 188 -8.06 8.36 10.56
C ALA A 188 -9.43 8.81 11.09
N ASP A 189 -10.25 9.42 10.23
CA ASP A 189 -11.60 9.96 10.48
C ASP A 189 -12.72 8.94 10.26
N ASP A 190 -12.44 7.85 9.56
CA ASP A 190 -13.38 6.75 9.28
C ASP A 190 -13.17 5.63 10.33
N PHE A 191 -14.25 5.23 11.01
CA PHE A 191 -14.17 4.17 12.01
C PHE A 191 -15.45 3.34 12.09
N VAL A 192 -15.28 2.13 12.62
CA VAL A 192 -16.40 1.24 12.92
C VAL A 192 -16.38 0.80 14.37
N ILE A 193 -17.56 0.68 14.96
CA ILE A 193 -17.75 0.11 16.30
C ILE A 193 -18.56 -1.17 16.16
N LEU A 194 -17.97 -2.30 16.52
CA LEU A 194 -18.63 -3.60 16.52
C LEU A 194 -19.27 -3.84 17.89
N THR A 195 -20.55 -4.19 17.92
CA THR A 195 -21.35 -4.42 19.16
C THR A 195 -22.14 -5.73 19.07
N GLU A 196 -22.62 -6.23 20.21
CA GLU A 196 -23.40 -7.48 20.27
C GLU A 196 -24.87 -7.29 19.91
N SER A 197 -25.47 -6.15 20.28
CA SER A 197 -26.87 -5.80 19.99
C SER A 197 -27.00 -4.45 19.27
N GLU A 198 -28.17 -4.22 18.66
CA GLU A 198 -28.53 -2.95 18.03
C GLU A 198 -28.68 -1.83 19.06
N GLU A 199 -29.23 -2.14 20.23
CA GLU A 199 -29.34 -1.22 21.35
C GLU A 199 -27.96 -0.74 21.82
N ASP A 200 -27.00 -1.67 21.96
CA ASP A 200 -25.62 -1.32 22.30
C ASP A 200 -24.94 -0.50 21.18
N ALA A 201 -25.28 -0.77 19.91
CA ALA A 201 -24.81 0.04 18.78
C ALA A 201 -25.34 1.47 18.87
N THR A 202 -26.62 1.63 19.21
CA THR A 202 -27.27 2.94 19.37
C THR A 202 -26.66 3.71 20.54
N ASN A 203 -26.46 3.03 21.67
CA ASN A 203 -25.80 3.63 22.84
C ASN A 203 -24.34 4.03 22.53
N ALA A 204 -23.58 3.16 21.86
CA ALA A 204 -22.22 3.47 21.42
C ALA A 204 -22.16 4.68 20.47
N LYS A 205 -23.15 4.84 19.58
CA LYS A 205 -23.28 6.03 18.72
C LYS A 205 -23.47 7.30 19.56
N VAL A 206 -24.39 7.30 20.53
CA VAL A 206 -24.66 8.46 21.40
C VAL A 206 -23.43 8.84 22.24
N ILE A 207 -22.74 7.86 22.81
CA ILE A 207 -21.48 8.08 23.55
C ILE A 207 -20.44 8.75 22.64
N THR A 208 -20.31 8.23 21.41
CA THR A 208 -19.37 8.77 20.42
C THR A 208 -19.71 10.21 20.03
N GLU A 209 -21.00 10.54 19.84
CA GLU A 209 -21.45 11.90 19.51
C GLU A 209 -21.11 12.89 20.63
N LYS A 210 -21.43 12.54 21.88
CA LYS A 210 -21.11 13.36 23.06
C LYS A 210 -19.61 13.59 23.20
N TRP A 211 -18.80 12.55 22.95
CA TRP A 211 -17.35 12.65 23.03
C TRP A 211 -16.74 13.48 21.90
N LEU A 212 -17.25 13.35 20.67
CA LEU A 212 -16.80 14.17 19.52
C LEU A 212 -17.16 15.65 19.72
N ALA A 213 -18.34 15.94 20.28
CA ALA A 213 -18.78 17.31 20.54
C ALA A 213 -17.80 18.06 21.46
N LYS A 214 -17.25 17.41 22.50
CA LYS A 214 -16.20 17.97 23.38
C LYS A 214 -14.94 18.40 22.61
N LYS A 215 -14.73 17.88 21.40
CA LYS A 215 -13.57 18.15 20.53
C LYS A 215 -13.91 19.06 19.34
N GLY A 216 -15.12 19.62 19.30
CA GLY A 216 -15.64 20.43 18.19
C GLY A 216 -16.02 19.61 16.93
N LEU A 217 -16.15 18.29 17.07
CA LEU A 217 -16.41 17.37 15.97
C LEU A 217 -17.83 16.83 16.02
N ASN A 218 -18.37 16.50 14.84
CA ASN A 218 -19.71 15.93 14.71
C ASN A 218 -19.69 14.74 13.74
N LEU A 219 -20.53 13.74 14.03
CA LEU A 219 -20.78 12.65 13.09
C LEU A 219 -21.55 13.15 11.86
N SER A 220 -21.29 12.51 10.72
CA SER A 220 -22.03 12.77 9.50
C SER A 220 -23.31 11.93 9.48
N GLU A 221 -24.45 12.50 9.91
CA GLU A 221 -25.76 11.83 9.91
C GLU A 221 -26.07 11.05 8.63
N LYS A 222 -25.79 11.64 7.46
CA LYS A 222 -26.06 11.00 6.15
C LYS A 222 -25.22 9.75 5.86
N LYS A 223 -24.10 9.59 6.55
CA LYS A 223 -23.13 8.50 6.31
C LYS A 223 -23.09 7.53 7.48
N THR A 224 -23.39 8.00 8.69
CA THR A 224 -23.39 7.16 9.87
C THR A 224 -24.57 6.20 9.81
N LYS A 225 -24.31 4.91 9.94
CA LYS A 225 -25.32 3.85 9.84
C LYS A 225 -25.08 2.78 10.88
N ILE A 226 -26.16 2.18 11.35
CA ILE A 226 -26.10 0.94 12.14
C ILE A 226 -26.50 -0.18 11.19
N THR A 227 -25.63 -1.17 11.02
CA THR A 227 -25.85 -2.27 10.09
C THR A 227 -25.61 -3.62 10.76
N HIS A 228 -26.42 -4.59 10.36
CA HIS A 228 -26.25 -5.96 10.81
C HIS A 228 -25.29 -6.73 9.88
N LEU A 229 -24.44 -7.61 10.42
CA LEU A 229 -23.44 -8.34 9.64
C LEU A 229 -23.99 -9.25 8.55
N LEU A 230 -25.28 -9.61 8.60
CA LEU A 230 -25.95 -10.38 7.52
C LEU A 230 -26.24 -9.54 6.28
N GLU A 231 -26.41 -8.23 6.45
CA GLU A 231 -26.50 -7.27 5.34
C GLU A 231 -25.10 -6.94 4.83
N GLY A 232 -24.19 -6.72 5.78
CA GLY A 232 -22.79 -6.42 5.57
C GLY A 232 -22.54 -4.93 5.33
N PHE A 233 -21.30 -4.51 5.59
CA PHE A 233 -20.89 -3.11 5.53
C PHE A 233 -19.60 -2.92 4.72
N ASP A 234 -19.40 -1.71 4.19
CA ASP A 234 -18.23 -1.36 3.39
C ASP A 234 -17.26 -0.50 4.20
N PHE A 235 -16.02 -0.99 4.40
CA PHE A 235 -14.97 -0.23 5.09
C PHE A 235 -13.63 -0.36 4.36
N LEU A 236 -12.94 0.76 4.14
CA LEU A 236 -11.63 0.85 3.45
C LEU A 236 -11.56 0.13 2.09
N GLY A 237 -12.69 0.05 1.40
CA GLY A 237 -12.81 -0.59 0.08
C GLY A 237 -13.12 -2.09 0.11
N TRP A 238 -13.37 -2.68 1.26
CA TRP A 238 -13.83 -4.07 1.42
C TRP A 238 -15.24 -4.12 1.98
N ASN A 239 -16.00 -5.13 1.56
CA ASN A 239 -17.28 -5.50 2.13
C ASN A 239 -17.07 -6.63 3.15
N PHE A 240 -17.62 -6.46 4.35
CA PHE A 240 -17.58 -7.42 5.44
C PHE A 240 -18.99 -7.97 5.65
N ARG A 241 -19.16 -9.28 5.48
CA ARG A 241 -20.49 -9.91 5.57
C ARG A 241 -20.43 -11.33 6.10
N LYS A 242 -21.42 -11.70 6.92
CA LYS A 242 -21.71 -13.08 7.30
C LYS A 242 -22.77 -13.66 6.38
N TYR A 243 -22.53 -14.88 5.91
CA TYR A 243 -23.42 -15.61 5.02
C TYR A 243 -23.93 -16.86 5.72
N LYS A 244 -25.23 -17.15 5.60
CA LYS A 244 -25.79 -18.43 6.06
C LYS A 244 -25.17 -19.59 5.27
N THR A 245 -24.81 -20.68 5.95
CA THR A 245 -24.24 -21.89 5.35
C THR A 245 -24.57 -23.11 6.19
N THR A 246 -24.85 -24.24 5.54
CA THR A 246 -25.08 -25.53 6.21
C THR A 246 -23.77 -26.24 6.60
N THR A 247 -22.63 -25.81 6.04
CA THR A 247 -21.33 -26.47 6.23
C THR A 247 -20.64 -26.18 7.57
N ARG A 248 -21.22 -25.30 8.39
CA ARG A 248 -20.64 -24.84 9.67
C ARG A 248 -21.61 -25.10 10.80
N LYS A 249 -21.11 -25.52 11.97
CA LYS A 249 -21.91 -25.88 13.14
C LYS A 249 -22.96 -24.82 13.55
N LYS A 250 -22.62 -23.53 13.47
CA LYS A 250 -23.52 -22.41 13.80
C LYS A 250 -24.29 -21.83 12.61
N GLY A 251 -24.12 -22.36 11.41
CA GLY A 251 -24.89 -21.93 10.25
C GLY A 251 -24.34 -20.71 9.50
N TYR A 252 -23.12 -20.21 9.81
CA TYR A 252 -22.59 -18.98 9.19
C TYR A 252 -21.10 -19.03 8.81
N ILE A 253 -20.73 -18.31 7.75
CA ILE A 253 -19.35 -18.04 7.33
C ILE A 253 -19.12 -16.54 7.13
N THR A 254 -18.02 -16.02 7.64
CA THR A 254 -17.61 -14.63 7.40
C THR A 254 -16.75 -14.55 6.15
N LEU A 255 -17.17 -13.76 5.16
CA LEU A 255 -16.36 -13.47 3.98
C LEU A 255 -16.10 -11.96 3.89
N ILE A 256 -14.84 -11.63 3.65
CA ILE A 256 -14.43 -10.28 3.28
C ILE A 256 -14.14 -10.28 1.80
N LYS A 257 -14.79 -9.41 1.05
CA LYS A 257 -14.65 -9.30 -0.42
C LYS A 257 -14.29 -7.84 -0.78
N PRO A 258 -13.61 -7.57 -1.90
CA PRO A 258 -13.51 -6.19 -2.39
C PRO A 258 -14.92 -5.62 -2.63
N SER A 259 -15.17 -4.41 -2.17
CA SER A 259 -16.47 -3.75 -2.32
C SER A 259 -16.84 -3.55 -3.80
N ASN A 260 -18.13 -3.58 -4.10
CA ASN A 260 -18.63 -3.27 -5.45
C ASN A 260 -18.25 -1.85 -5.87
N LYS A 261 -18.20 -0.90 -4.91
CA LYS A 261 -17.75 0.47 -5.13
C LYS A 261 -16.27 0.52 -5.57
N SER A 262 -15.39 -0.24 -4.91
CA SER A 262 -13.97 -0.35 -5.33
C SER A 262 -13.84 -0.95 -6.73
N LEU A 263 -14.58 -2.03 -7.03
CA LEU A 263 -14.56 -2.67 -8.36
C LEU A 263 -15.06 -1.71 -9.47
N LYS A 264 -16.15 -0.98 -9.22
CA LYS A 264 -16.65 0.04 -10.16
C LYS A 264 -15.62 1.16 -10.38
N GLY A 265 -14.94 1.58 -9.31
CA GLY A 265 -13.87 2.58 -9.37
C GLY A 265 -12.71 2.17 -10.29
N ILE A 266 -12.18 0.95 -10.12
CA ILE A 266 -11.09 0.45 -10.96
C ILE A 266 -11.53 0.24 -12.42
N LYS A 267 -12.76 -0.27 -12.66
CA LYS A 267 -13.31 -0.40 -14.01
C LYS A 267 -13.46 0.97 -14.70
N LYS A 268 -13.89 2.00 -13.97
CA LYS A 268 -13.98 3.38 -14.48
C LYS A 268 -12.61 3.93 -14.86
N LYS A 269 -11.60 3.72 -14.00
CA LYS A 269 -10.21 4.12 -14.29
C LYS A 269 -9.68 3.45 -15.55
N ILE A 270 -9.82 2.12 -15.64
CA ILE A 270 -9.42 1.34 -16.82
C ILE A 270 -10.15 1.82 -18.07
N LYS A 271 -11.47 2.04 -18.00
CA LYS A 271 -12.26 2.58 -19.13
C LYS A 271 -11.67 3.89 -19.66
N TRP A 272 -11.27 4.78 -18.74
CA TRP A 272 -10.71 6.08 -19.10
C TRP A 272 -9.32 5.95 -19.75
N GLU A 273 -8.45 5.07 -19.23
CA GLU A 273 -7.16 4.79 -19.86
C GLU A 273 -7.31 4.24 -21.29
N PHE A 274 -8.24 3.30 -21.51
CA PHE A 274 -8.55 2.80 -22.86
C PHE A 274 -9.09 3.90 -23.79
N ALA A 275 -9.82 4.88 -23.25
CA ALA A 275 -10.34 6.00 -24.04
C ALA A 275 -9.25 6.98 -24.47
N LYS A 276 -8.21 7.15 -23.64
CA LYS A 276 -7.03 7.97 -23.98
C LYS A 276 -6.09 7.26 -24.94
N LEU A 277 -5.85 5.97 -24.72
CA LEU A 277 -4.84 5.18 -25.43
C LEU A 277 -5.39 4.60 -26.74
N LYS A 278 -6.27 5.33 -27.43
CA LYS A 278 -6.96 4.85 -28.62
C LYS A 278 -6.00 4.54 -29.78
N GLY A 279 -4.96 5.35 -29.99
CA GLY A 279 -3.94 5.15 -31.02
C GLY A 279 -2.64 4.51 -30.53
N ALA A 280 -2.52 4.25 -29.23
CA ALA A 280 -1.28 3.82 -28.59
C ALA A 280 -0.77 2.46 -29.10
N SER A 281 0.53 2.20 -28.98
CA SER A 281 1.08 0.86 -29.25
C SER A 281 0.63 -0.15 -28.19
N VAL A 282 0.72 -1.44 -28.51
CA VAL A 282 0.45 -2.53 -27.54
C VAL A 282 1.32 -2.38 -26.29
N GLN A 283 2.60 -2.03 -26.48
CA GLN A 283 3.57 -1.83 -25.40
C GLN A 283 3.17 -0.67 -24.48
N GLN A 284 2.76 0.46 -25.05
CA GLN A 284 2.28 1.62 -24.29
C GLN A 284 1.01 1.30 -23.49
N LEU A 285 0.08 0.55 -24.10
CA LEU A 285 -1.14 0.11 -23.44
C LEU A 285 -0.84 -0.78 -22.23
N ILE A 286 0.04 -1.77 -22.40
CA ILE A 286 0.47 -2.65 -21.30
C ILE A 286 1.16 -1.83 -20.22
N TRP A 287 2.11 -0.96 -20.59
CA TRP A 287 2.88 -0.15 -19.64
C TRP A 287 1.98 0.74 -18.76
N LYS A 288 0.89 1.29 -19.30
CA LYS A 288 -0.08 2.08 -18.53
C LYS A 288 -1.03 1.24 -17.67
N LEU A 289 -1.56 0.13 -18.19
CA LEU A 289 -2.54 -0.69 -17.48
C LEU A 289 -1.91 -1.57 -16.38
N GLN A 290 -0.70 -2.06 -16.61
CA GLN A 290 0.00 -2.98 -15.72
C GLN A 290 0.10 -2.49 -14.25
N PRO A 291 0.60 -1.27 -13.96
CA PRO A 291 0.70 -0.79 -12.58
C PRO A 291 -0.68 -0.56 -11.94
N ILE A 292 -1.69 -0.19 -12.72
CA ILE A 292 -3.05 0.03 -12.24
C ILE A 292 -3.65 -1.31 -11.76
N ILE A 293 -3.53 -2.36 -12.57
CA ILE A 293 -4.03 -3.70 -12.24
C ILE A 293 -3.26 -4.28 -11.05
N ARG A 294 -1.91 -4.27 -11.10
CA ARG A 294 -1.06 -4.79 -10.00
C ARG A 294 -1.34 -4.08 -8.68
N GLY A 295 -1.42 -2.75 -8.68
CA GLY A 295 -1.68 -1.97 -7.47
C GLY A 295 -3.01 -2.36 -6.82
N TRP A 296 -4.07 -2.44 -7.63
CA TRP A 296 -5.39 -2.80 -7.15
C TRP A 296 -5.48 -4.25 -6.64
N THR A 297 -4.90 -5.22 -7.37
CA THR A 297 -4.91 -6.61 -6.91
C THR A 297 -4.04 -6.82 -5.68
N ASN A 298 -2.88 -6.17 -5.58
CA ASN A 298 -2.00 -6.25 -4.41
C ASN A 298 -2.68 -5.68 -3.15
N TYR A 299 -3.46 -4.60 -3.27
CA TYR A 299 -4.25 -4.05 -2.17
C TYR A 299 -5.33 -5.04 -1.70
N HIS A 300 -6.03 -5.69 -2.63
CA HIS A 300 -7.11 -6.61 -2.30
C HIS A 300 -6.68 -8.08 -2.07
N ASN A 301 -5.39 -8.42 -2.15
CA ASN A 301 -4.93 -9.82 -2.07
C ASN A 301 -5.04 -10.47 -0.67
N GLY A 302 -5.41 -9.71 0.35
CA GLY A 302 -5.59 -10.24 1.71
C GLY A 302 -6.96 -10.86 1.98
N VAL A 303 -7.90 -10.73 1.04
CA VAL A 303 -9.32 -11.10 1.23
C VAL A 303 -9.78 -12.18 0.26
N VAL A 304 -11.04 -12.59 0.34
CA VAL A 304 -11.67 -13.51 -0.62
C VAL A 304 -11.94 -12.73 -1.92
N ALA A 305 -10.89 -12.54 -2.73
CA ALA A 305 -10.92 -11.66 -3.89
C ALA A 305 -10.88 -12.39 -5.24
N LYS A 306 -10.73 -13.72 -5.26
CA LYS A 306 -10.49 -14.48 -6.50
C LYS A 306 -11.61 -14.31 -7.53
N GLU A 307 -12.87 -14.42 -7.10
CA GLU A 307 -14.04 -14.20 -7.96
C GLU A 307 -14.06 -12.75 -8.51
N THR A 308 -13.81 -11.76 -7.66
CA THR A 308 -13.73 -10.35 -8.06
C THR A 308 -12.60 -10.09 -9.05
N PHE A 309 -11.45 -10.77 -8.87
CA PHE A 309 -10.32 -10.68 -9.79
C PHE A 309 -10.67 -11.27 -11.15
N ASN A 310 -11.42 -12.37 -11.21
CA ASN A 310 -11.94 -12.91 -12.48
C ASN A 310 -12.89 -11.91 -13.15
N LYS A 311 -13.87 -11.36 -12.42
CA LYS A 311 -14.80 -10.33 -12.94
C LYS A 311 -14.10 -9.07 -13.48
N LEU A 312 -12.95 -8.71 -12.90
CA LEU A 312 -12.12 -7.62 -13.40
C LEU A 312 -11.36 -8.05 -14.66
N ASN A 313 -10.80 -9.27 -14.67
CA ASN A 313 -10.09 -9.83 -15.81
C ASN A 313 -10.99 -9.95 -17.04
N ASP A 314 -12.23 -10.43 -16.89
CA ASP A 314 -13.17 -10.58 -18.00
C ASP A 314 -13.51 -9.23 -18.62
N TYR A 315 -13.69 -8.20 -17.77
CA TYR A 315 -13.88 -6.82 -18.22
C TYR A 315 -12.67 -6.28 -18.99
N ILE A 316 -11.46 -6.53 -18.50
CA ILE A 316 -10.22 -6.12 -19.17
C ILE A 316 -10.07 -6.85 -20.51
N SER A 317 -10.26 -8.16 -20.54
CA SER A 317 -10.21 -8.99 -21.75
C SER A 317 -11.19 -8.47 -22.81
N TRP A 318 -12.43 -8.21 -22.42
CA TRP A 318 -13.43 -7.61 -23.31
C TRP A 318 -12.99 -6.23 -23.85
N LYS A 319 -12.40 -5.37 -23.00
CA LYS A 319 -11.86 -4.07 -23.45
C LYS A 319 -10.70 -4.23 -24.41
N LEU A 320 -9.80 -5.18 -24.18
CA LEU A 320 -8.65 -5.46 -25.05
C LEU A 320 -9.12 -5.93 -26.43
N VAL A 321 -10.08 -6.86 -26.49
CA VAL A 321 -10.68 -7.32 -27.75
C VAL A 321 -11.24 -6.13 -28.54
N ARG A 322 -12.05 -5.28 -27.90
CA ARG A 322 -12.64 -4.08 -28.56
C ARG A 322 -11.58 -3.09 -29.01
N TRP A 323 -10.54 -2.89 -28.21
CA TRP A 323 -9.44 -2.00 -28.54
C TRP A 323 -8.66 -2.51 -29.76
N CYS A 324 -8.37 -3.81 -29.83
CA CYS A 324 -7.69 -4.44 -30.96
C CYS A 324 -8.54 -4.38 -32.24
N LYS A 325 -9.83 -4.74 -32.18
CA LYS A 325 -10.75 -4.67 -33.34
C LYS A 325 -10.80 -3.26 -33.93
N ARG A 326 -10.83 -2.23 -33.07
CA ARG A 326 -10.81 -0.83 -33.52
C ARG A 326 -9.45 -0.42 -34.12
N ARG A 327 -8.34 -0.95 -33.60
CA ARG A 327 -7.00 -0.66 -34.12
C ARG A 327 -6.72 -1.33 -35.47
N TYR A 328 -7.30 -2.50 -35.71
CA TYR A 328 -7.10 -3.30 -36.91
C TYR A 328 -8.43 -3.56 -37.63
N PRO A 329 -9.08 -2.53 -38.19
CA PRO A 329 -10.43 -2.66 -38.78
C PRO A 329 -10.46 -3.59 -40.00
N LYS A 330 -9.35 -3.72 -40.73
CA LYS A 330 -9.22 -4.59 -41.92
C LYS A 330 -8.74 -6.01 -41.62
N LYS A 331 -8.56 -6.38 -40.35
CA LYS A 331 -8.06 -7.70 -39.95
C LYS A 331 -9.16 -8.48 -39.23
N ASP A 332 -9.26 -9.76 -39.54
CA ASP A 332 -10.20 -10.65 -38.87
C ASP A 332 -9.79 -10.92 -37.41
N TRP A 333 -10.70 -11.53 -36.66
CA TRP A 333 -10.42 -11.85 -35.26
C TRP A 333 -9.33 -12.92 -35.11
N LYS A 334 -9.23 -13.86 -36.06
CA LYS A 334 -8.22 -14.92 -36.02
C LYS A 334 -6.81 -14.35 -36.04
N TRP A 335 -6.53 -13.45 -36.98
CA TRP A 335 -5.25 -12.76 -37.08
C TRP A 335 -4.94 -11.93 -35.84
N ILE A 336 -5.92 -11.18 -35.32
CA ILE A 336 -5.72 -10.37 -34.10
C ILE A 336 -5.38 -11.26 -32.91
N LYS A 337 -6.08 -12.39 -32.77
CA LYS A 337 -5.87 -13.36 -31.69
C LYS A 337 -4.46 -13.93 -31.77
N GLU A 338 -4.05 -14.47 -32.91
CA GLU A 338 -2.73 -15.07 -33.12
C GLU A 338 -1.59 -14.06 -32.88
N LYS A 339 -1.78 -12.80 -33.28
CA LYS A 339 -0.75 -11.77 -33.14
C LYS A 339 -0.58 -11.23 -31.71
N HIS A 340 -1.67 -11.08 -30.97
CA HIS A 340 -1.67 -10.32 -29.71
C HIS A 340 -2.08 -11.11 -28.47
N PHE A 341 -2.55 -12.35 -28.64
CA PHE A 341 -3.03 -13.19 -27.55
C PHE A 341 -2.38 -14.57 -27.62
N GLY A 342 -1.67 -14.95 -26.56
CA GLY A 342 -0.95 -16.22 -26.55
C GLY A 342 -0.58 -16.67 -25.15
N CYS A 343 0.32 -17.64 -25.07
CA CYS A 343 0.96 -18.08 -23.83
C CYS A 343 2.29 -17.34 -23.68
N PHE A 344 2.26 -16.16 -23.06
CA PHE A 344 3.44 -15.28 -22.98
C PHE A 344 4.12 -15.27 -21.60
N CYS A 345 3.41 -15.65 -20.53
CA CYS A 345 3.97 -15.63 -19.18
C CYS A 345 4.88 -16.85 -18.95
N PRO A 346 6.18 -16.68 -18.66
CA PRO A 346 7.06 -17.79 -18.34
C PRO A 346 6.54 -18.58 -17.12
N GLY A 347 6.57 -19.92 -17.19
CA GLY A 347 6.11 -20.78 -16.09
C GLY A 347 4.60 -20.78 -15.85
N ARG A 348 3.80 -20.29 -16.81
CA ARG A 348 2.33 -20.43 -16.83
C ARG A 348 1.86 -20.77 -18.24
N GLU A 349 0.94 -21.72 -18.34
CA GLU A 349 0.31 -22.13 -19.62
C GLU A 349 -1.03 -21.43 -19.86
N ASP A 350 -1.26 -20.30 -19.18
CA ASP A 350 -2.43 -19.46 -19.37
C ASP A 350 -2.53 -19.02 -20.85
N LYS A 351 -3.56 -19.51 -21.55
CA LYS A 351 -3.89 -19.07 -22.91
C LYS A 351 -4.50 -17.66 -22.89
N GLN A 352 -4.49 -16.98 -24.05
CA GLN A 352 -5.09 -15.65 -24.25
C GLN A 352 -4.52 -14.55 -23.34
N VAL A 353 -3.22 -14.59 -23.05
CA VAL A 353 -2.52 -13.47 -22.41
C VAL A 353 -2.25 -12.40 -23.46
N PHE A 354 -2.59 -11.15 -23.16
CA PHE A 354 -2.39 -10.04 -24.09
C PHE A 354 -0.95 -9.52 -24.07
N GLY A 355 -0.33 -9.41 -25.25
CA GLY A 355 1.01 -8.85 -25.42
C GLY A 355 1.88 -9.67 -26.39
N SER A 356 3.14 -9.87 -25.99
CA SER A 356 4.16 -10.68 -26.66
C SER A 356 5.01 -11.42 -25.62
N LYS A 357 5.98 -12.25 -26.07
CA LYS A 357 6.93 -12.94 -25.19
C LYS A 357 7.83 -11.97 -24.42
N GLU A 358 8.11 -10.78 -24.98
CA GLU A 358 8.91 -9.75 -24.30
C GLU A 358 8.08 -8.96 -23.27
N GLN A 359 6.82 -8.65 -23.59
CA GLN A 359 5.97 -7.82 -22.74
C GLN A 359 4.50 -8.26 -22.79
N TYR A 360 3.95 -8.60 -21.64
CA TYR A 360 2.56 -9.03 -21.50
C TYR A 360 1.86 -8.37 -20.32
N LEU A 361 0.52 -8.35 -20.39
CA LEU A 361 -0.33 -7.84 -19.33
C LEU A 361 -0.65 -8.95 -18.31
N ASP A 362 -0.35 -8.73 -17.03
CA ASP A 362 -0.74 -9.69 -16.00
C ASP A 362 -2.26 -9.82 -15.90
N LYS A 363 -2.76 -11.06 -15.87
CA LYS A 363 -4.15 -11.31 -15.50
C LYS A 363 -4.35 -11.05 -14.00
N ALA A 364 -5.38 -10.30 -13.65
CA ALA A 364 -5.72 -10.00 -12.25
C ALA A 364 -5.77 -11.25 -11.32
N PRO A 365 -6.32 -12.41 -11.74
CA PRO A 365 -6.44 -13.62 -10.93
C PRO A 365 -5.10 -14.31 -10.65
N TRP A 366 -4.00 -13.90 -11.29
CA TRP A 366 -2.66 -14.43 -11.02
C TRP A 366 -2.09 -13.94 -9.69
N THR A 367 -2.69 -12.90 -9.11
CA THR A 367 -2.30 -12.39 -7.79
C THR A 367 -2.64 -13.41 -6.72
N LYS A 368 -1.62 -13.93 -6.02
CA LYS A 368 -1.79 -14.89 -4.94
C LYS A 368 -2.50 -14.23 -3.76
N ILE A 369 -3.50 -14.91 -3.21
CA ILE A 369 -4.14 -14.48 -1.97
C ILE A 369 -3.22 -14.80 -0.80
N THR A 370 -2.90 -13.79 0.01
CA THR A 370 -2.00 -13.92 1.17
C THR A 370 -2.57 -13.13 2.33
N ARG A 371 -2.93 -13.84 3.41
CA ARG A 371 -3.51 -13.23 4.60
C ARG A 371 -2.52 -12.30 5.28
N HIS A 372 -3.05 -11.23 5.85
CA HIS A 372 -2.24 -10.19 6.50
C HIS A 372 -1.99 -10.55 7.96
N THR A 373 -0.77 -10.34 8.42
CA THR A 373 -0.42 -10.48 9.83
C THR A 373 -0.59 -9.14 10.51
N LEU A 374 -1.50 -9.07 11.48
CA LEU A 374 -1.79 -7.86 12.24
C LEU A 374 -0.56 -7.41 13.05
N VAL A 375 -0.38 -6.09 13.24
CA VAL A 375 0.55 -5.57 14.26
C VAL A 375 0.08 -5.99 15.65
N THR A 376 0.99 -6.49 16.46
CA THR A 376 0.68 -6.94 17.82
C THR A 376 0.32 -5.73 18.68
N TYR A 377 -0.95 -5.66 19.13
CA TYR A 377 -1.50 -4.65 20.03
C TYR A 377 -0.93 -3.22 19.82
N ASP A 378 -0.19 -2.69 20.78
CA ASP A 378 0.40 -1.35 20.87
C ASP A 378 1.84 -1.29 20.38
N TYR A 379 2.37 -2.37 19.77
CA TYR A 379 3.74 -2.39 19.29
C TYR A 379 3.97 -1.22 18.33
N SER A 380 5.05 -0.47 18.59
CA SER A 380 5.50 0.68 17.80
C SER A 380 6.91 0.42 17.25
N PRO A 381 7.22 0.85 16.00
CA PRO A 381 8.58 0.82 15.46
C PRO A 381 9.61 1.58 16.30
N ASP A 382 9.16 2.55 17.09
CA ASP A 382 10.01 3.41 17.91
C ASP A 382 10.39 2.77 19.26
N ASN A 383 9.80 1.60 19.60
CA ASN A 383 10.16 0.88 20.82
C ASN A 383 11.45 0.05 20.60
N PRO A 384 12.56 0.35 21.32
CA PRO A 384 13.84 -0.34 21.12
C PRO A 384 13.79 -1.85 21.44
N ASN A 385 12.90 -2.28 22.35
CA ASN A 385 12.75 -3.70 22.71
C ASN A 385 12.06 -4.53 21.61
N LEU A 386 11.52 -3.86 20.57
CA LEU A 386 10.77 -4.50 19.48
C LEU A 386 11.52 -4.49 18.15
N GLN A 387 12.82 -4.15 18.13
CA GLN A 387 13.62 -4.07 16.90
C GLN A 387 13.55 -5.37 16.07
N GLU A 388 13.67 -6.53 16.71
CA GLU A 388 13.64 -7.82 16.01
C GLU A 388 12.24 -8.13 15.42
N TYR A 389 11.18 -7.75 16.14
CA TYR A 389 9.81 -7.86 15.64
C TYR A 389 9.62 -7.04 14.35
N TRP A 390 10.05 -5.78 14.37
CA TRP A 390 9.91 -4.87 13.24
C TRP A 390 10.83 -5.22 12.08
N ARG A 391 12.05 -5.71 12.35
CA ARG A 391 12.97 -6.23 11.33
C ARG A 391 12.33 -7.39 10.56
N LYS A 392 11.84 -8.42 11.26
CA LYS A 392 11.14 -9.57 10.63
C LYS A 392 9.91 -9.11 9.84
N ARG A 393 9.14 -8.16 10.36
CA ARG A 393 7.96 -7.62 9.68
C ARG A 393 8.33 -6.86 8.42
N LYS A 394 9.35 -5.99 8.47
CA LYS A 394 9.87 -5.23 7.32
C LYS A 394 10.37 -6.18 6.22
N GLU A 395 11.09 -7.23 6.58
CA GLU A 395 11.55 -8.25 5.62
C GLU A 395 10.39 -8.96 4.92
N ARG A 396 9.37 -9.39 5.67
CA ARG A 396 8.16 -10.01 5.10
C ARG A 396 7.42 -9.05 4.18
N GLN A 397 7.27 -7.79 4.60
CA GLN A 397 6.58 -6.77 3.82
C GLN A 397 7.35 -6.44 2.54
N SER A 398 8.67 -6.28 2.62
CA SER A 398 9.52 -5.99 1.46
C SER A 398 9.50 -7.14 0.45
N LYS A 399 9.60 -8.39 0.92
CA LYS A 399 9.41 -9.58 0.08
C LYS A 399 8.04 -9.57 -0.61
N LYS A 400 6.96 -9.29 0.13
CA LYS A 400 5.60 -9.20 -0.45
C LYS A 400 5.49 -8.10 -1.50
N THR A 401 6.07 -6.93 -1.24
CA THR A 401 6.11 -5.80 -2.20
C THR A 401 6.86 -6.19 -3.46
N ALA A 402 8.03 -6.82 -3.33
CA ALA A 402 8.81 -7.31 -4.47
C ALA A 402 8.02 -8.34 -5.29
N GLU A 403 7.43 -9.37 -4.65
CA GLU A 403 6.57 -10.36 -5.33
C GLU A 403 5.37 -9.73 -6.06
N GLY A 404 4.84 -8.63 -5.52
CA GLY A 404 3.74 -7.88 -6.09
C GLY A 404 4.13 -7.00 -7.29
N ARG A 405 5.36 -6.47 -7.31
CA ARG A 405 5.86 -5.55 -8.35
C ARG A 405 6.53 -6.27 -9.52
N LEU A 406 7.25 -7.35 -9.23
CA LEU A 406 8.01 -8.09 -10.23
C LEU A 406 7.10 -8.80 -11.25
N PRO A 407 7.57 -8.92 -12.51
CA PRO A 407 6.85 -9.67 -13.54
C PRO A 407 6.53 -11.10 -13.10
N LYS A 408 5.26 -11.49 -13.21
CA LYS A 408 4.83 -12.86 -12.89
C LYS A 408 5.51 -13.83 -13.85
N GLY A 409 6.01 -14.95 -13.34
CA GLY A 409 6.71 -15.97 -14.14
C GLY A 409 8.23 -15.94 -14.05
N ARG A 410 8.83 -14.81 -13.64
CA ARG A 410 10.28 -14.69 -13.37
C ARG A 410 10.61 -14.58 -11.87
N ASN A 411 9.66 -14.94 -11.00
CA ASN A 411 9.81 -14.85 -9.54
C ASN A 411 10.93 -15.73 -8.98
N LYS A 412 11.25 -16.84 -9.67
CA LYS A 412 12.35 -17.73 -9.26
C LYS A 412 13.68 -16.94 -9.15
N ILE A 413 13.87 -15.93 -10.00
CA ILE A 413 15.12 -15.13 -10.02
C ILE A 413 15.25 -14.36 -8.71
N ALA A 414 14.19 -13.64 -8.32
CA ALA A 414 14.14 -12.92 -7.05
C ALA A 414 14.27 -13.87 -5.85
N LEU A 415 13.67 -15.06 -5.91
CA LEU A 415 13.79 -16.07 -4.87
C LEU A 415 15.24 -16.55 -4.70
N ARG A 416 15.99 -16.76 -5.80
CA ARG A 416 17.40 -17.17 -5.78
C ARG A 416 18.28 -16.17 -5.03
N GLN A 417 18.10 -14.88 -5.31
CA GLN A 417 18.81 -13.80 -4.62
C GLN A 417 18.16 -13.40 -3.28
N LYS A 418 17.25 -14.22 -2.73
CA LYS A 418 16.52 -14.00 -1.47
C LYS A 418 15.87 -12.61 -1.38
N TYR A 419 15.37 -12.10 -2.50
CA TYR A 419 14.78 -10.77 -2.65
C TYR A 419 15.70 -9.61 -2.27
N LYS A 420 17.02 -9.81 -2.29
CA LYS A 420 18.01 -8.75 -2.11
C LYS A 420 18.63 -8.36 -3.43
N CYS A 421 18.90 -7.06 -3.62
CA CYS A 421 19.70 -6.57 -4.73
C CYS A 421 21.14 -7.07 -4.54
N PRO A 422 21.75 -7.77 -5.52
CA PRO A 422 23.11 -8.28 -5.37
C PRO A 422 24.16 -7.15 -5.26
N TYR A 423 23.87 -5.98 -5.82
CA TYR A 423 24.78 -4.82 -5.79
C TYR A 423 24.82 -4.12 -4.43
N CYS A 424 23.69 -3.62 -3.93
CA CYS A 424 23.61 -2.84 -2.67
C CYS A 424 23.21 -3.68 -1.45
N ARG A 425 22.84 -4.96 -1.62
CA ARG A 425 22.41 -5.91 -0.58
C ARG A 425 21.10 -5.56 0.14
N GLN A 426 20.45 -4.46 -0.23
CA GLN A 426 19.15 -4.06 0.31
C GLN A 426 18.00 -4.84 -0.35
N GLN A 427 16.83 -4.85 0.27
CA GLN A 427 15.68 -5.61 -0.22
C GLN A 427 15.13 -4.98 -1.52
N LEU A 428 14.73 -5.81 -2.48
CA LEU A 428 14.15 -5.37 -3.75
C LEU A 428 12.84 -4.60 -3.58
N GLY A 429 12.08 -4.90 -2.52
CA GLY A 429 10.79 -4.26 -2.26
C GLY A 429 10.88 -2.87 -1.66
N ASP A 430 12.07 -2.44 -1.22
CA ASP A 430 12.27 -1.16 -0.54
C ASP A 430 12.28 0.03 -1.52
N TYR A 431 12.51 -0.23 -2.81
CA TYR A 431 12.60 0.79 -3.86
C TYR A 431 11.51 0.62 -4.92
N ASP A 432 11.14 1.72 -5.55
CA ASP A 432 10.00 1.75 -6.48
C ASP A 432 10.27 1.04 -7.81
N ARG A 433 11.52 1.04 -8.29
CA ARG A 433 11.87 0.45 -9.59
C ARG A 433 12.98 -0.57 -9.48
N VAL A 434 12.73 -1.72 -10.08
CA VAL A 434 13.65 -2.87 -10.13
C VAL A 434 13.77 -3.30 -11.59
N HIS A 435 15.01 -3.47 -12.04
CA HIS A 435 15.36 -3.84 -13.40
C HIS A 435 15.92 -5.27 -13.42
N LEU A 436 15.65 -5.98 -14.51
CA LEU A 436 16.30 -7.25 -14.78
C LEU A 436 17.63 -6.99 -15.49
N HIS A 437 18.71 -7.51 -14.94
CA HIS A 437 20.07 -7.33 -15.43
C HIS A 437 20.69 -8.69 -15.80
N HIS A 438 21.57 -8.68 -16.81
CA HIS A 438 22.34 -9.85 -17.18
C HIS A 438 23.68 -9.82 -16.44
N ILE A 439 24.05 -10.89 -15.74
CA ILE A 439 25.34 -10.96 -15.02
C ILE A 439 26.47 -10.86 -16.05
N VAL A 440 26.44 -11.69 -17.08
CA VAL A 440 27.25 -11.56 -18.29
C VAL A 440 26.45 -10.78 -19.32
N PRO A 441 26.92 -9.60 -19.78
CA PRO A 441 26.24 -8.81 -20.81
C PRO A 441 26.04 -9.58 -22.13
N LYS A 442 24.99 -9.26 -22.90
CA LYS A 442 24.68 -9.93 -24.18
C LYS A 442 25.79 -9.78 -25.22
N GLU A 443 26.37 -8.58 -25.30
CA GLU A 443 27.57 -8.27 -26.12
C GLU A 443 28.77 -9.17 -25.80
N HIS A 444 28.86 -9.68 -24.57
CA HIS A 444 29.91 -10.58 -24.10
C HIS A 444 29.44 -12.06 -24.10
N GLY A 445 28.44 -12.42 -24.91
CA GLY A 445 27.94 -13.79 -25.04
C GLY A 445 26.93 -14.22 -23.97
N GLY A 446 26.47 -13.29 -23.13
CA GLY A 446 25.47 -13.54 -22.10
C GLY A 446 24.11 -13.94 -22.67
N GLN A 447 23.57 -15.07 -22.20
CA GLN A 447 22.27 -15.58 -22.64
C GLN A 447 21.14 -15.10 -21.72
N ASP A 448 19.89 -15.02 -22.23
CA ASP A 448 18.67 -14.71 -21.46
C ASP A 448 18.18 -15.96 -20.69
N LYS A 449 19.12 -16.57 -19.93
CA LYS A 449 18.90 -17.78 -19.13
C LYS A 449 18.77 -17.42 -17.66
N TYR A 450 17.98 -18.21 -16.95
CA TYR A 450 17.74 -18.05 -15.52
C TYR A 450 19.03 -17.79 -14.71
N ASN A 451 20.10 -18.55 -14.96
CA ASN A 451 21.38 -18.46 -14.24
C ASN A 451 22.18 -17.17 -14.53
N ASN A 452 21.88 -16.49 -15.64
CA ASN A 452 22.54 -15.25 -16.05
C ASN A 452 21.74 -13.99 -15.71
N LEU A 453 20.55 -14.12 -15.10
CA LEU A 453 19.66 -13.00 -14.85
C LEU A 453 19.55 -12.68 -13.36
N VAL A 454 19.59 -11.40 -12.99
CA VAL A 454 19.39 -10.91 -11.62
C VAL A 454 18.52 -9.67 -11.59
N TYR A 455 17.79 -9.46 -10.50
CA TYR A 455 17.08 -8.22 -10.27
C TYR A 455 17.94 -7.22 -9.48
N VAL A 456 18.00 -5.98 -9.94
CA VAL A 456 18.72 -4.88 -9.29
C VAL A 456 17.83 -3.65 -9.22
N HIS A 457 18.03 -2.76 -8.25
CA HIS A 457 17.33 -1.47 -8.22
C HIS A 457 17.71 -0.63 -9.45
N GLU A 458 16.82 0.25 -9.90
CA GLU A 458 17.08 1.11 -11.07
C GLU A 458 18.38 1.92 -10.94
N GLU A 459 18.64 2.49 -9.77
CA GLU A 459 19.87 3.24 -9.49
C GLU A 459 21.10 2.34 -9.54
N CYS A 460 21.03 1.17 -8.87
CA CYS A 460 22.10 0.17 -8.92
C CYS A 460 22.37 -0.28 -10.37
N HIS A 461 21.33 -0.46 -11.17
CA HIS A 461 21.45 -0.81 -12.58
C HIS A 461 22.23 0.24 -13.36
N ARG A 462 21.91 1.53 -13.17
CA ARG A 462 22.65 2.63 -13.80
C ARG A 462 24.11 2.66 -13.36
N THR A 463 24.37 2.48 -12.05
CA THR A 463 25.73 2.43 -11.52
C THR A 463 26.54 1.26 -12.09
N ILE A 464 25.94 0.08 -12.25
CA ILE A 464 26.59 -1.09 -12.86
C ILE A 464 27.01 -0.78 -14.30
N HIS A 465 26.14 -0.16 -15.10
CA HIS A 465 26.47 0.22 -16.47
C HIS A 465 27.54 1.32 -16.52
N ALA A 466 27.44 2.34 -15.67
CA ALA A 466 28.40 3.45 -15.62
C ALA A 466 29.81 2.99 -15.20
N LEU A 467 29.91 2.03 -14.27
CA LEU A 467 31.19 1.52 -13.81
C LEU A 467 31.78 0.44 -14.73
N GLY A 468 30.98 -0.14 -15.63
CA GLY A 468 31.37 -1.27 -16.47
C GLY A 468 30.98 -2.61 -15.84
N ALA A 469 29.96 -3.27 -16.41
CA ALA A 469 29.38 -4.49 -15.86
C ALA A 469 30.37 -5.67 -15.79
N THR A 470 31.43 -5.68 -16.62
CA THR A 470 32.44 -6.74 -16.68
C THR A 470 33.57 -6.59 -15.65
N LYS A 471 33.65 -5.47 -14.92
CA LYS A 471 34.69 -5.27 -13.90
C LYS A 471 34.63 -6.37 -12.83
N PRO A 472 35.77 -6.94 -12.38
CA PRO A 472 35.79 -8.03 -11.40
C PRO A 472 35.02 -7.73 -10.12
N GLU A 473 35.13 -6.50 -9.59
CA GLU A 473 34.42 -6.07 -8.38
C GLU A 473 32.90 -6.10 -8.54
N ILE A 474 32.41 -5.70 -9.72
CA ILE A 474 30.99 -5.67 -10.06
C ILE A 474 30.48 -7.09 -10.26
N GLN A 475 31.24 -7.93 -10.98
CA GLN A 475 30.91 -9.35 -11.16
C GLN A 475 30.80 -10.08 -9.83
N THR A 476 31.77 -9.89 -8.93
CA THR A 476 31.72 -10.45 -7.57
C THR A 476 30.46 -10.05 -6.82
N ARG A 477 30.03 -8.78 -6.93
CA ARG A 477 28.76 -8.32 -6.36
C ARG A 477 27.55 -8.97 -7.04
N LEU A 478 27.52 -9.09 -8.36
CA LEU A 478 26.41 -9.68 -9.12
C LEU A 478 26.19 -11.17 -8.83
N TYR A 479 27.26 -11.91 -8.52
CA TYR A 479 27.19 -13.31 -8.08
C TYR A 479 26.84 -13.48 -6.59
N PHE A 480 26.79 -12.40 -5.82
CA PHE A 480 26.53 -12.46 -4.38
C PHE A 480 25.16 -13.09 -4.06
N GLY A 481 25.18 -14.12 -3.21
CA GLY A 481 23.96 -14.83 -2.78
C GLY A 481 23.41 -15.83 -3.80
N ILE A 482 24.07 -16.02 -4.95
CA ILE A 482 23.75 -17.09 -5.90
C ILE A 482 24.56 -18.33 -5.50
N LYS A 483 23.88 -19.37 -4.98
CA LYS A 483 24.51 -20.68 -4.79
C LYS A 483 24.88 -21.21 -6.17
N THR A 484 26.18 -21.35 -6.43
CA THR A 484 26.87 -21.68 -7.70
C THR A 484 27.06 -20.52 -8.70
N PRO A 485 28.29 -20.00 -8.86
CA PRO A 485 28.72 -19.48 -10.15
C PRO A 485 28.80 -20.66 -11.14
N PRO A 486 28.48 -20.48 -12.43
CA PRO A 486 28.85 -21.48 -13.43
C PRO A 486 30.38 -21.65 -13.38
N LYS A 487 30.85 -22.89 -13.20
CA LYS A 487 32.28 -23.22 -13.33
C LYS A 487 32.79 -22.68 -14.67
N ASN A 488 33.76 -21.77 -14.59
CA ASN A 488 34.71 -21.33 -15.61
C ASN A 488 34.30 -21.48 -17.09
N ARG A 489 34.05 -20.34 -17.74
CA ARG A 489 34.59 -20.06 -19.08
C ARG A 489 34.80 -18.55 -19.21
N ILE A 490 35.88 -18.05 -18.59
CA ILE A 490 36.56 -16.87 -19.11
C ILE A 490 37.07 -17.33 -20.48
N GLN A 491 36.35 -17.03 -21.56
CA GLN A 491 36.93 -17.17 -22.89
C GLN A 491 38.04 -16.12 -22.96
N LYS A 492 39.29 -16.58 -22.99
CA LYS A 492 40.43 -15.74 -23.37
C LYS A 492 40.07 -15.03 -24.69
N PRO A 493 40.41 -13.75 -24.86
CA PRO A 493 40.26 -13.09 -26.15
C PRO A 493 40.98 -13.93 -27.21
N LYS A 494 40.30 -14.17 -28.35
CA LYS A 494 40.84 -14.94 -29.46
C LYS A 494 42.19 -14.33 -29.86
N GLY A 495 43.26 -15.12 -29.73
CA GLY A 495 44.59 -14.73 -30.15
C GLY A 495 44.59 -14.28 -31.61
N THR A 496 45.23 -13.14 -31.83
CA THR A 496 45.68 -12.66 -33.13
C THR A 496 46.41 -13.76 -33.88
N LYS A 497 46.01 -13.97 -35.15
CA LYS A 497 46.69 -14.87 -36.09
C LYS A 497 48.19 -14.49 -36.19
N PRO A 498 49.13 -15.43 -36.02
CA PRO A 498 50.50 -15.20 -36.47
C PRO A 498 50.51 -15.24 -38.00
N GLY A 499 51.13 -14.23 -38.60
CA GLY A 499 51.28 -14.06 -40.03
C GLY A 499 52.32 -15.01 -40.65
N ASN A 500 52.31 -14.97 -41.99
CA ASN A 500 53.27 -15.55 -42.93
C ASN A 500 54.74 -15.56 -42.46
N LYS A 501 55.42 -16.66 -42.79
CA LYS A 501 56.82 -16.86 -43.21
C LYS A 501 57.04 -18.38 -43.23
N GLU A 502 57.76 -19.07 -44.10
CA GLU A 502 58.54 -18.81 -45.33
C GLU A 502 58.95 -20.21 -45.83
N LYS A 503 59.39 -20.29 -47.08
CA LYS A 503 59.81 -21.49 -47.84
C LYS A 503 61.02 -22.24 -47.24
N SER A 504 61.10 -23.57 -47.45
CA SER A 504 62.24 -24.35 -48.00
C SER A 504 62.05 -25.86 -47.71
N CYS A 505 61.86 -26.75 -48.69
CA CYS A 505 62.85 -27.41 -49.56
C CYS A 505 63.37 -28.77 -48.98
N THR A 506 63.12 -29.85 -49.76
CA THR A 506 63.83 -31.17 -49.82
C THR A 506 63.79 -32.08 -48.58
N LYS A 507 63.67 -33.42 -48.67
CA LYS A 507 63.82 -34.39 -49.76
C LYS A 507 62.63 -35.33 -49.84
#